data_AF-A0A842LMK6-F1
#
_entry.id   AF-A0A842LMK6-F1
#
_cell.length_a   1.000
_cell.length_b   1.000
_cell.length_c   1.000
_cell.angle_alpha   90.00
_cell.angle_beta   90.00
_cell.angle_gamma   90.00
#
_symmetry.space_group_name_H-M   'P 1'
#
loop_
_entity.id
_entity.type
_entity.pdbx_description
1 polymer ?
#
loop_
_entity_poly.entity_id
_entity_poly.type
_entity_poly.pdbx_seq_one_letter_code
_entity_poly.pdbx_strand_id
1 'polypeptide(L)'
;MARRGTDVQILDELHPLAPYLARFSSLGYEAVLTSALGSPLSAFGHVLAQNRVGDPLALDLPVGLGRVLFLPAFPGAEGRAAWDLLRPGIAALLDFPLPQTAPDWLKNYDLPGEEKLRGLWEELAREKERLARREEEIRAAQKELEIFKALLFPRGKTALVLAARAAFFRLGFEVGDLGEPTSFVAESSEENFLVRVAFSPFSPVAPDEHRALLLLLDKLRHEERKEVRGLLLCLSQPELDPKRRGPQWQEAVERASRDQRFVLVSAYDLFRAVAQVLAGADPLEIRKSLAEAEGPWKPRF
;
A
#
# COMPACT_ATOMS: atom_id res chain seq x y z
N MET A 1 -7.56 -34.95 -17.58
CA MET A 1 -8.58 -33.95 -17.97
C MET A 1 -7.83 -32.65 -18.24
N ALA A 2 -7.90 -32.09 -19.45
CA ALA A 2 -7.15 -30.88 -19.79
C ALA A 2 -7.72 -29.68 -19.00
N ARG A 3 -6.91 -29.09 -18.11
CA ARG A 3 -7.27 -27.87 -17.38
C ARG A 3 -7.15 -26.68 -18.35
N ARG A 4 -8.20 -25.87 -18.45
CA ARG A 4 -8.26 -24.63 -19.26
C ARG A 4 -8.49 -23.43 -18.35
N GLY A 5 -7.95 -22.26 -18.70
CA GLY A 5 -8.06 -21.05 -17.87
C GLY A 5 -7.53 -19.80 -18.56
N THR A 6 -7.65 -18.64 -17.91
CA THR A 6 -7.16 -17.33 -18.40
C THR A 6 -6.17 -16.66 -17.45
N ASP A 7 -5.84 -17.34 -16.36
CA ASP A 7 -5.04 -16.87 -15.24
C ASP A 7 -3.55 -17.18 -15.42
N VAL A 8 -2.95 -16.71 -16.51
CA VAL A 8 -1.52 -16.89 -16.79
C VAL A 8 -0.68 -15.91 -15.97
N GLN A 9 0.25 -16.42 -15.18
CA GLN A 9 1.26 -15.66 -14.45
C GLN A 9 2.63 -15.96 -15.04
N ILE A 10 3.33 -14.92 -15.51
CA ILE A 10 4.71 -15.03 -16.00
C ILE A 10 5.64 -14.92 -14.80
N LEU A 11 6.54 -15.88 -14.64
CA LEU A 11 7.46 -15.96 -13.51
C LEU A 11 8.84 -15.38 -13.84
N ASP A 12 9.23 -15.46 -15.11
CA ASP A 12 10.48 -14.89 -15.61
C ASP A 12 10.20 -13.93 -16.77
N GLU A 13 10.08 -12.65 -16.43
CA GLU A 13 9.87 -11.57 -17.40
C GLU A 13 11.12 -11.23 -18.21
N LEU A 14 12.30 -11.69 -17.78
CA LEU A 14 13.58 -11.45 -18.45
C LEU A 14 13.91 -12.55 -19.47
N HIS A 15 13.18 -13.66 -19.45
CA HIS A 15 13.39 -14.74 -20.42
C HIS A 15 13.14 -14.24 -21.86
N PRO A 16 13.96 -14.63 -22.86
CA PRO A 16 13.79 -14.18 -24.26
C PRO A 16 12.42 -14.48 -24.89
N LEU A 17 11.67 -15.43 -24.34
CA LEU A 17 10.31 -15.80 -24.78
C LEU A 17 9.19 -15.17 -23.96
N ALA A 18 9.51 -14.37 -22.93
CA ALA A 18 8.52 -13.64 -22.14
C ALA A 18 7.59 -12.74 -22.98
N PRO A 19 8.06 -12.05 -24.06
CA PRO A 19 7.17 -11.26 -24.91
C PRO A 19 6.06 -12.07 -25.58
N TYR A 20 6.33 -13.33 -25.97
CA TYR A 20 5.33 -14.23 -26.52
C TYR A 20 4.24 -14.54 -25.47
N LEU A 21 4.65 -14.92 -24.26
CA LEU A 21 3.74 -15.23 -23.16
C LEU A 21 2.91 -14.00 -22.76
N ALA A 22 3.55 -12.84 -22.66
CA ALA A 22 2.89 -11.58 -22.31
C ALA A 22 1.82 -11.21 -23.35
N ARG A 23 2.14 -11.29 -24.64
CA ARG A 23 1.23 -10.91 -25.72
C ARG A 23 -0.06 -11.71 -25.73
N PHE A 24 0.02 -13.01 -25.48
CA PHE A 24 -1.11 -13.92 -25.66
C PHE A 24 -1.73 -14.41 -24.36
N SER A 25 -1.16 -14.08 -23.20
CA SER A 25 -1.69 -14.42 -21.86
C SER A 25 -3.20 -14.21 -21.70
N SER A 26 -3.73 -13.11 -22.25
CA SER A 26 -5.15 -12.75 -22.19
C SER A 26 -6.08 -13.69 -22.98
N LEU A 27 -5.56 -14.47 -23.92
CA LEU A 27 -6.32 -15.44 -24.70
C LEU A 27 -6.59 -16.74 -23.94
N GLY A 28 -5.88 -16.96 -22.83
CA GLY A 28 -6.01 -18.16 -22.00
C GLY A 28 -5.30 -19.39 -22.55
N TYR A 29 -5.27 -20.46 -21.77
CA TYR A 29 -4.56 -21.69 -22.07
C TYR A 29 -5.53 -22.88 -22.13
N GLU A 30 -5.20 -23.89 -22.93
CA GLU A 30 -6.02 -25.10 -23.08
C GLU A 30 -5.44 -26.34 -22.38
N ALA A 31 -4.18 -26.28 -21.95
CA ALA A 31 -3.49 -27.37 -21.29
C ALA A 31 -2.47 -26.85 -20.28
N VAL A 32 -2.15 -27.70 -19.31
CA VAL A 32 -1.09 -27.49 -18.30
C VAL A 32 -0.10 -28.64 -18.39
N LEU A 33 1.15 -28.40 -18.00
CA LEU A 33 2.17 -29.43 -17.90
C LEU A 33 2.04 -30.16 -16.56
N THR A 34 2.03 -31.49 -16.58
CA THR A 34 1.95 -32.32 -15.37
C THR A 34 3.19 -33.20 -15.26
N SER A 35 3.75 -33.32 -14.07
CA SER A 35 4.82 -34.29 -13.81
C SER A 35 4.24 -35.70 -13.70
N ALA A 36 4.80 -36.65 -14.44
CA ALA A 36 4.44 -38.06 -14.36
C ALA A 36 5.16 -38.79 -13.20
N LEU A 37 6.20 -38.19 -12.61
CA LEU A 37 7.16 -38.88 -11.72
C LEU A 37 7.11 -38.39 -10.26
N GLY A 38 6.05 -37.68 -9.87
CA GLY A 38 5.85 -37.20 -8.49
C GLY A 38 6.80 -36.07 -8.02
N SER A 39 7.81 -35.72 -8.80
CA SER A 39 8.70 -34.57 -8.56
C SER A 39 8.23 -33.33 -9.33
N PRO A 40 8.29 -32.12 -8.77
CA PRO A 40 7.86 -30.90 -9.46
C PRO A 40 8.71 -30.64 -10.71
N LEU A 41 8.09 -30.13 -11.79
CA LEU A 41 8.79 -29.86 -13.06
C LEU A 41 9.92 -28.83 -12.92
N SER A 42 9.82 -27.94 -11.92
CA SER A 42 10.88 -26.99 -11.55
C SER A 42 12.17 -27.64 -11.09
N ALA A 43 12.16 -28.93 -10.71
CA ALA A 43 13.37 -29.68 -10.38
C ALA A 43 14.18 -30.06 -11.64
N PHE A 44 13.58 -30.03 -12.82
CA PHE A 44 14.19 -30.48 -14.06
C PHE A 44 14.46 -29.33 -15.04
N GLY A 45 13.72 -28.22 -14.94
CA GLY A 45 13.87 -27.08 -15.83
C GLY A 45 13.32 -25.79 -15.22
N HIS A 46 13.39 -24.72 -15.99
CA HIS A 46 12.98 -23.39 -15.57
C HIS A 46 11.53 -23.10 -15.98
N VAL A 47 10.65 -22.89 -14.99
CA VAL A 47 9.24 -22.62 -15.23
C VAL A 47 9.08 -21.15 -15.61
N LEU A 48 8.63 -20.89 -16.84
CA LEU A 48 8.51 -19.53 -17.38
C LEU A 48 7.16 -18.89 -17.04
N ALA A 49 6.11 -19.70 -16.97
CA ALA A 49 4.77 -19.25 -16.60
C ALA A 49 3.97 -20.37 -15.91
N GLN A 50 3.04 -19.99 -15.04
CA GLN A 50 2.14 -20.89 -14.32
C GLN A 50 0.72 -20.30 -14.23
N ASN A 51 -0.26 -21.13 -13.86
CA ASN A 51 -1.59 -20.64 -13.49
C ASN A 51 -1.66 -20.21 -12.02
N ARG A 52 -2.80 -19.68 -11.56
CA ARG A 52 -3.00 -19.27 -10.16
C ARG A 52 -2.87 -20.42 -9.15
N VAL A 53 -3.11 -21.65 -9.60
CA VAL A 53 -3.01 -22.88 -8.78
C VAL A 53 -1.55 -23.38 -8.70
N GLY A 54 -0.63 -22.77 -9.47
CA GLY A 54 0.78 -23.15 -9.53
C GLY A 54 1.11 -24.24 -10.53
N ASP A 55 0.18 -24.61 -11.42
CA ASP A 55 0.48 -25.56 -12.50
C ASP A 55 1.34 -24.89 -13.58
N PRO A 56 2.47 -25.48 -13.99
CA PRO A 56 3.31 -24.93 -15.05
C PRO A 56 2.60 -24.91 -16.41
N LEU A 57 2.67 -23.77 -17.09
CA LEU A 57 2.13 -23.55 -18.44
C LEU A 57 3.23 -23.47 -19.49
N ALA A 58 4.40 -22.95 -19.12
CA ALA A 58 5.57 -22.84 -19.98
C ALA A 58 6.83 -23.28 -19.23
N LEU A 59 7.71 -24.01 -19.91
CA LEU A 59 8.90 -24.61 -19.33
C LEU A 59 10.07 -24.55 -20.32
N ASP A 60 11.23 -24.07 -19.86
CA ASP A 60 12.52 -24.27 -20.54
C ASP A 60 13.25 -25.45 -19.90
N LEU A 61 13.41 -26.53 -20.65
CA LEU A 61 14.01 -27.78 -20.18
C LEU A 61 15.36 -28.02 -20.87
N PRO A 62 16.51 -27.93 -20.17
CA PRO A 62 17.79 -28.32 -20.74
C PRO A 62 17.85 -29.83 -20.98
N VAL A 63 18.25 -30.26 -22.18
CA VAL A 63 18.37 -31.69 -22.54
C VAL A 63 19.69 -31.92 -23.29
N GLY A 64 20.67 -32.50 -22.60
CA GLY A 64 22.00 -32.74 -23.15
C GLY A 64 22.70 -31.44 -23.56
N LEU A 65 22.98 -31.29 -24.86
CA LEU A 65 23.57 -30.08 -25.44
C LEU A 65 22.52 -29.07 -25.93
N GLY A 66 21.24 -29.44 -25.90
CA GLY A 66 20.14 -28.62 -26.38
C GLY A 66 19.16 -28.25 -25.28
N ARG A 67 17.98 -27.80 -25.70
CA ARG A 67 16.87 -27.48 -24.82
C ARG A 67 15.54 -27.81 -25.49
N VAL A 68 14.53 -28.09 -24.69
CA VAL A 68 13.15 -28.28 -25.12
C VAL A 68 12.31 -27.18 -24.48
N LEU A 69 11.68 -26.36 -25.32
CA LEU A 69 10.82 -25.28 -24.89
C LEU A 69 9.37 -25.73 -25.01
N PHE A 70 8.68 -25.81 -23.88
CA PHE A 70 7.23 -25.99 -23.85
C PHE A 70 6.58 -24.62 -23.72
N LEU A 71 5.81 -24.23 -24.72
CA LEU A 71 5.04 -23.00 -24.74
C LEU A 71 3.55 -23.33 -24.97
N PRO A 72 2.63 -22.64 -24.28
CA PRO A 72 1.21 -22.87 -24.46
C PRO A 72 0.76 -22.38 -25.84
N ALA A 73 -0.04 -23.21 -26.53
CA ALA A 73 -0.77 -22.77 -27.70
C ALA A 73 -2.00 -21.97 -27.23
N PHE A 74 -1.95 -20.65 -27.40
CA PHE A 74 -3.05 -19.77 -27.03
C PHE A 74 -4.17 -19.82 -28.08
N PRO A 75 -5.43 -20.10 -27.69
CA PRO A 75 -6.54 -20.16 -28.63
C PRO A 75 -6.80 -18.78 -29.24
N GLY A 76 -6.85 -18.71 -30.58
CA GLY A 76 -7.02 -17.44 -31.30
C GLY A 76 -5.73 -16.64 -31.52
N ALA A 77 -4.56 -17.17 -31.12
CA ALA A 77 -3.29 -16.56 -31.51
C ALA A 77 -3.02 -16.76 -33.01
N GLU A 78 -2.87 -15.67 -33.75
CA GLU A 78 -2.51 -15.72 -35.16
C GLU A 78 -1.08 -16.26 -35.33
N GLY A 79 -0.91 -17.29 -36.18
CA GLY A 79 0.37 -17.97 -36.35
C GLY A 79 1.52 -17.06 -36.77
N ARG A 80 1.25 -16.02 -37.58
CA ARG A 80 2.27 -15.04 -37.99
C ARG A 80 2.72 -14.15 -36.84
N ALA A 81 1.78 -13.63 -36.06
CA ALA A 81 2.08 -12.80 -34.89
C ALA A 81 2.82 -13.61 -33.80
N ALA A 82 2.46 -14.89 -33.64
CA ALA A 82 3.20 -15.82 -32.78
C ALA A 82 4.65 -15.99 -33.25
N TRP A 83 4.87 -16.25 -34.54
CA TRP A 83 6.21 -16.40 -35.09
C TRP A 83 7.07 -15.14 -34.96
N ASP A 84 6.51 -13.96 -35.21
CA ASP A 84 7.25 -12.69 -35.11
C ASP A 84 7.77 -12.41 -33.68
N LEU A 85 7.09 -12.95 -32.66
CA LEU A 85 7.53 -12.88 -31.26
C LEU A 85 8.47 -14.01 -30.85
N LEU A 86 8.28 -15.21 -31.41
CA LEU A 86 9.14 -16.36 -31.12
C LEU A 86 10.50 -16.25 -31.79
N ARG A 87 10.56 -15.79 -33.05
CA ARG A 87 11.80 -15.70 -33.83
C ARG A 87 12.93 -14.94 -33.13
N PRO A 88 12.75 -13.70 -32.61
CA PRO A 88 13.81 -12.98 -31.92
C PRO A 88 14.19 -13.65 -30.60
N GLY A 89 13.23 -14.22 -29.87
CA GLY A 89 13.50 -14.97 -28.64
C GLY A 89 14.34 -16.22 -28.90
N ILE A 90 14.01 -16.99 -29.95
CA ILE A 90 14.79 -18.16 -30.37
C ILE A 90 16.18 -17.74 -30.82
N ALA A 91 16.31 -16.66 -31.59
CA ALA A 91 17.62 -16.14 -32.00
C ALA A 91 18.49 -15.77 -30.79
N ALA A 92 17.93 -15.04 -29.82
CA ALA A 92 18.63 -14.70 -28.58
C ALA A 92 19.05 -15.95 -27.78
N LEU A 93 18.25 -17.02 -27.78
CA LEU A 93 18.61 -18.27 -27.11
C LEU A 93 19.73 -19.04 -27.86
N LEU A 94 19.83 -18.87 -29.18
CA LEU A 94 20.87 -19.46 -30.02
C LEU A 94 22.17 -18.66 -30.03
N ASP A 95 22.10 -17.36 -29.70
CA ASP A 95 23.29 -16.49 -29.57
C ASP A 95 24.18 -16.88 -28.39
N PHE A 96 23.70 -17.71 -27.45
CA PHE A 96 24.50 -18.26 -26.36
C PHE A 96 25.30 -19.48 -26.84
N PRO A 97 26.65 -19.38 -26.91
CA PRO A 97 27.49 -20.44 -27.49
C PRO A 97 27.67 -21.65 -26.58
N LEU A 98 27.37 -21.53 -25.29
CA LEU A 98 27.49 -22.60 -24.32
C LEU A 98 26.13 -23.23 -24.01
N PRO A 99 26.04 -24.56 -23.84
CA PRO A 99 24.84 -25.20 -23.34
C PRO A 99 24.55 -24.72 -21.91
N GLN A 100 23.27 -24.65 -21.52
CA GLN A 100 22.87 -24.29 -20.15
C GLN A 100 23.50 -25.23 -19.10
N THR A 101 23.61 -26.52 -19.44
CA THR A 101 24.29 -27.54 -18.64
C THR A 101 25.72 -27.71 -19.13
N ALA A 102 26.56 -26.74 -18.82
CA ALA A 102 28.01 -26.88 -19.02
C ALA A 102 28.57 -27.93 -18.04
N PRO A 103 29.57 -28.72 -18.44
CA PRO A 103 30.26 -29.61 -17.51
C PRO A 103 30.90 -28.83 -16.36
N ASP A 104 30.86 -29.39 -15.15
CA ASP A 104 31.42 -28.77 -13.95
C ASP A 104 32.90 -28.39 -14.07
N TRP A 105 33.67 -29.08 -14.90
CA TRP A 105 35.09 -28.78 -15.10
C TRP A 105 35.31 -27.48 -15.90
N LEU A 106 34.31 -26.99 -16.66
CA LEU A 106 34.47 -25.80 -17.51
C LEU A 106 34.75 -24.55 -16.67
N LYS A 107 34.22 -24.48 -15.45
CA LYS A 107 34.46 -23.38 -14.50
C LYS A 107 35.94 -23.21 -14.08
N ASN A 108 36.79 -24.19 -14.38
CA ASN A 108 38.22 -24.15 -14.08
C ASN A 108 39.04 -23.47 -15.19
N TYR A 109 38.40 -23.05 -16.28
CA TYR A 109 39.04 -22.42 -17.43
C TYR A 109 38.55 -20.97 -17.56
N ASP A 110 39.17 -20.04 -16.82
CA ASP A 110 38.85 -18.61 -16.94
C ASP A 110 39.50 -18.01 -18.21
N LEU A 111 38.75 -17.16 -18.90
CA LEU A 111 39.28 -16.35 -20.02
C LEU A 111 39.75 -14.97 -19.55
N PRO A 112 40.75 -14.36 -20.20
CA PRO A 112 41.16 -12.98 -19.91
C PRO A 112 39.97 -12.01 -20.02
N GLY A 113 39.65 -11.31 -18.92
CA GLY A 113 38.55 -10.36 -18.85
C GLY A 113 37.24 -10.88 -18.25
N GLU A 114 37.10 -12.20 -18.04
CA GLU A 114 35.92 -12.77 -17.36
C GLU A 114 35.81 -12.32 -15.90
N GLU A 115 36.93 -12.19 -15.20
CA GLU A 115 36.95 -11.67 -13.82
C GLU A 115 36.40 -10.24 -13.76
N LYS A 116 36.76 -9.39 -14.73
CA LYS A 116 36.23 -8.01 -14.82
C LYS A 116 34.73 -8.01 -15.08
N LEU A 117 34.24 -8.89 -15.97
CA LEU A 117 32.81 -9.03 -16.24
C LEU A 117 32.06 -9.57 -15.01
N ARG A 118 32.63 -10.54 -14.29
CA ARG A 118 32.09 -11.07 -13.03
C ARG A 118 31.99 -9.97 -11.98
N GLY A 119 33.02 -9.15 -11.84
CA GLY A 119 33.00 -7.97 -10.95
C GLY A 119 31.90 -6.97 -11.30
N LEU A 120 31.75 -6.63 -12.59
CA LEU A 120 30.66 -5.75 -13.04
C LEU A 120 29.26 -6.34 -12.77
N TRP A 121 29.11 -7.66 -12.92
CA TRP A 121 27.86 -8.36 -12.58
C TRP A 121 27.55 -8.30 -11.08
N GLU A 122 28.55 -8.51 -10.23
CA GLU A 122 28.40 -8.40 -8.78
C GLU A 122 28.08 -6.96 -8.35
N GLU A 123 28.74 -5.96 -8.94
CA GLU A 123 28.45 -4.54 -8.73
C GLU A 123 27.00 -4.20 -9.12
N LEU A 124 26.56 -4.65 -10.30
CA LEU A 124 25.19 -4.45 -10.76
C LEU A 124 24.17 -5.14 -9.85
N ALA A 125 24.47 -6.34 -9.34
CA ALA A 125 23.62 -7.05 -8.42
C ALA A 125 23.47 -6.29 -7.08
N ARG A 126 24.58 -5.77 -6.54
CA ARG A 126 24.58 -4.94 -5.32
C ARG A 126 23.81 -3.63 -5.53
N GLU A 127 23.95 -3.01 -6.71
CA GLU A 127 23.21 -1.79 -7.02
C GLU A 127 21.70 -2.03 -7.12
N LYS A 128 21.27 -3.14 -7.75
CA LYS A 128 19.86 -3.53 -7.77
C LYS A 128 19.30 -3.75 -6.37
N GLU A 129 20.03 -4.42 -5.50
CA GLU A 129 19.60 -4.63 -4.11
C GLU A 129 19.49 -3.31 -3.35
N ARG A 130 20.46 -2.41 -3.52
CA ARG A 130 20.43 -1.06 -2.93
C ARG A 130 19.20 -0.27 -3.41
N LEU A 131 18.92 -0.31 -4.70
CA LEU A 131 17.76 0.37 -5.28
C LEU A 131 16.44 -0.21 -4.78
N ALA A 132 16.33 -1.53 -4.64
CA ALA A 132 15.14 -2.19 -4.11
C ALA A 132 14.86 -1.77 -2.65
N ARG A 133 15.90 -1.74 -1.80
CA ARG A 133 15.77 -1.24 -0.42
C ARG A 133 15.33 0.22 -0.40
N ARG A 134 15.91 1.05 -1.28
CA ARG A 134 15.53 2.47 -1.38
C ARG A 134 14.10 2.66 -1.84
N GLU A 135 13.62 1.84 -2.77
CA GLU A 135 12.23 1.84 -3.20
C GLU A 135 11.29 1.52 -2.03
N GLU A 136 11.63 0.52 -1.21
CA GLU A 136 10.84 0.13 -0.06
C GLU A 136 10.79 1.24 1.01
N GLU A 137 11.93 1.90 1.29
CA GLU A 137 11.99 3.09 2.16
C GLU A 137 11.07 4.22 1.66
N ILE A 138 11.13 4.52 0.35
CA ILE A 138 10.31 5.58 -0.26
C ILE A 138 8.82 5.21 -0.18
N ARG A 139 8.46 3.95 -0.45
CA ARG A 139 7.08 3.47 -0.34
C ARG A 139 6.57 3.55 1.10
N ALA A 140 7.40 3.21 2.09
CA ALA A 140 7.04 3.34 3.50
C ALA A 140 6.80 4.80 3.89
N ALA A 141 7.72 5.70 3.53
CA ALA A 141 7.58 7.14 3.78
C ALA A 141 6.34 7.74 3.08
N GLN A 142 6.04 7.29 1.85
CA GLN A 142 4.83 7.70 1.15
C GLN A 142 3.57 7.26 1.89
N LYS A 143 3.53 6.00 2.36
CA LYS A 143 2.40 5.45 3.10
C LYS A 143 2.15 6.21 4.40
N GLU A 144 3.21 6.62 5.10
CA GLU A 144 3.10 7.48 6.28
C GLU A 144 2.47 8.84 5.96
N LEU A 145 2.79 9.44 4.81
CA LEU A 145 2.17 10.72 4.41
C LEU A 145 0.73 10.55 3.93
N GLU A 146 0.40 9.43 3.28
CA GLU A 146 -0.95 9.15 2.80
C GLU A 146 -1.97 9.00 3.93
N ILE A 147 -1.54 8.56 5.13
CA ILE A 147 -2.45 8.47 6.28
C ILE A 147 -3.09 9.83 6.60
N PHE A 148 -2.35 10.93 6.44
CA PHE A 148 -2.89 12.26 6.71
C PHE A 148 -3.86 12.72 5.63
N LYS A 149 -3.72 12.26 4.38
CA LYS A 149 -4.70 12.52 3.32
C LYS A 149 -6.06 11.89 3.63
N ALA A 150 -6.11 10.83 4.43
CA ALA A 150 -7.37 10.24 4.89
C ALA A 150 -8.16 11.16 5.84
N LEU A 151 -7.56 12.23 6.40
CA LEU A 151 -8.34 13.31 7.05
C LEU A 151 -9.23 14.05 6.04
N LEU A 152 -8.83 14.10 4.77
CA LEU A 152 -9.58 14.79 3.72
C LEU A 152 -10.57 13.84 3.04
N PHE A 153 -10.10 12.64 2.68
CA PHE A 153 -10.88 11.66 1.93
C PHE A 153 -10.60 10.22 2.43
N PRO A 154 -11.23 9.79 3.53
CA PRO A 154 -11.00 8.48 4.11
C PRO A 154 -11.78 7.39 3.36
N ARG A 155 -11.22 6.17 3.37
CA ARG A 155 -11.95 4.95 3.02
C ARG A 155 -12.84 4.50 4.19
N GLY A 156 -13.84 5.31 4.52
CA GLY A 156 -14.78 5.09 5.62
C GLY A 156 -14.29 5.54 7.00
N LYS A 157 -15.14 5.37 8.02
CA LYS A 157 -14.92 5.92 9.38
C LYS A 157 -13.63 5.41 10.04
N THR A 158 -13.30 4.14 9.87
CA THR A 158 -12.07 3.55 10.45
C THR A 158 -10.80 4.22 9.92
N ALA A 159 -10.72 4.50 8.62
CA ALA A 159 -9.58 5.17 8.03
C ALA A 159 -9.44 6.61 8.56
N LEU A 160 -10.56 7.30 8.81
CA LEU A 160 -10.56 8.62 9.43
C LEU A 160 -10.04 8.59 10.87
N VAL A 161 -10.43 7.57 11.66
CA VAL A 161 -9.94 7.38 13.03
C VAL A 161 -8.42 7.15 13.04
N LEU A 162 -7.91 6.28 12.16
CA LEU A 162 -6.47 6.04 12.05
C LEU A 162 -5.71 7.32 11.67
N ALA A 163 -6.25 8.09 10.72
CA ALA A 163 -5.70 9.38 10.31
C ALA A 163 -5.70 10.40 11.45
N ALA A 164 -6.77 10.45 12.23
CA ALA A 164 -6.88 11.31 13.41
C ALA A 164 -5.84 10.94 14.46
N ARG A 165 -5.72 9.65 14.82
CA ARG A 165 -4.70 9.19 15.78
C ARG A 165 -3.29 9.55 15.32
N ALA A 166 -2.96 9.29 14.06
CA ALA A 166 -1.68 9.66 13.48
C ALA A 166 -1.45 11.18 13.51
N ALA A 167 -2.48 11.98 13.26
CA ALA A 167 -2.42 13.44 13.32
C ALA A 167 -2.12 13.94 14.74
N PHE A 168 -2.86 13.46 15.75
CA PHE A 168 -2.61 13.82 17.15
C PHE A 168 -1.22 13.39 17.61
N PHE A 169 -0.78 12.18 17.24
CA PHE A 169 0.59 11.74 17.51
C PHE A 169 1.62 12.69 16.87
N ARG A 170 1.41 13.10 15.61
CA ARG A 170 2.29 14.05 14.92
C ARG A 170 2.28 15.45 15.53
N LEU A 171 1.16 15.87 16.14
CA LEU A 171 1.06 17.10 16.92
C LEU A 171 1.71 16.99 18.31
N GLY A 172 2.26 15.82 18.67
CA GLY A 172 2.97 15.58 19.93
C GLY A 172 2.08 15.19 21.10
N PHE A 173 0.90 14.63 20.83
CA PHE A 173 0.08 13.98 21.85
C PHE A 173 0.45 12.50 21.99
N GLU A 174 0.35 11.97 23.21
CA GLU A 174 0.30 10.53 23.44
C GLU A 174 -1.12 10.02 23.19
N VAL A 175 -1.26 9.01 22.32
CA VAL A 175 -2.58 8.53 21.88
C VAL A 175 -2.91 7.19 22.52
N GLY A 176 -3.89 7.18 23.43
CA GLY A 176 -4.40 5.99 24.10
C GLY A 176 -5.57 5.33 23.37
N ASP A 177 -5.84 4.06 23.65
CA ASP A 177 -7.06 3.37 23.21
C ASP A 177 -8.08 3.32 24.36
N LEU A 178 -9.37 3.35 24.00
CA LEU A 178 -10.48 3.26 24.95
C LEU A 178 -11.35 2.03 24.72
N GLY A 179 -10.99 1.16 23.76
CA GLY A 179 -11.83 0.03 23.35
C GLY A 179 -13.08 0.45 22.56
N GLU A 180 -13.24 1.75 22.30
CA GLU A 180 -14.32 2.33 21.50
C GLU A 180 -13.84 2.60 20.07
N PRO A 181 -14.44 2.01 19.03
CA PRO A 181 -13.90 2.05 17.66
C PRO A 181 -13.75 3.45 17.03
N THR A 182 -14.42 4.46 17.60
CA THR A 182 -14.52 5.81 17.04
C THR A 182 -14.02 6.89 17.98
N SER A 183 -13.40 6.51 19.09
CA SER A 183 -12.93 7.44 20.12
C SER A 183 -11.55 7.02 20.63
N PHE A 184 -10.76 7.99 21.08
CA PHE A 184 -9.44 7.76 21.68
C PHE A 184 -9.09 8.90 22.63
N VAL A 185 -8.14 8.68 23.53
CA VAL A 185 -7.59 9.76 24.36
C VAL A 185 -6.33 10.31 23.69
N ALA A 186 -6.18 11.62 23.68
CA ALA A 186 -4.96 12.31 23.29
C ALA A 186 -4.45 13.12 24.49
N GLU A 187 -3.31 12.71 25.04
CA GLU A 187 -2.72 13.27 26.26
C GLU A 187 -1.52 14.17 25.92
N SER A 188 -1.39 15.30 26.60
CA SER A 188 -0.25 16.22 26.44
C SER A 188 -0.02 17.02 27.72
N SER A 189 1.10 17.74 27.79
CA SER A 189 1.38 18.65 28.91
C SER A 189 0.43 19.85 28.96
N GLU A 190 -0.18 20.21 27.83
CA GLU A 190 -1.04 21.39 27.73
C GLU A 190 -2.50 21.09 28.09
N GLU A 191 -3.05 19.99 27.58
CA GLU A 191 -4.44 19.55 27.80
C GLU A 191 -4.63 18.09 27.36
N ASN A 192 -5.56 17.39 28.01
CA ASN A 192 -5.95 16.03 27.65
C ASN A 192 -7.33 16.02 26.99
N PHE A 193 -7.42 15.39 25.83
CA PHE A 193 -8.67 15.31 25.06
C PHE A 193 -9.22 13.90 24.99
N LEU A 194 -10.52 13.76 25.24
CA LEU A 194 -11.31 12.65 24.70
C LEU A 194 -11.75 13.03 23.29
N VAL A 195 -11.11 12.44 22.29
CA VAL A 195 -11.40 12.69 20.89
C VAL A 195 -12.43 11.68 20.41
N ARG A 196 -13.56 12.18 19.88
CA ARG A 196 -14.53 11.38 19.13
C ARG A 196 -14.51 11.79 17.67
N VAL A 197 -14.49 10.80 16.78
CA VAL A 197 -14.46 11.00 15.33
C VAL A 197 -15.87 10.82 14.75
N ALA A 198 -16.39 11.89 14.15
CA ALA A 198 -17.67 11.94 13.47
C ALA A 198 -17.48 12.00 11.95
N PHE A 199 -18.02 11.01 11.26
CA PHE A 199 -17.94 10.90 9.80
C PHE A 199 -19.34 10.89 9.21
N SER A 200 -19.68 11.94 8.44
CA SER A 200 -21.01 12.12 7.86
C SER A 200 -20.91 12.44 6.36
N PRO A 201 -20.94 11.43 5.47
CA PRO A 201 -20.63 11.63 4.06
C PRO A 201 -21.61 12.57 3.34
N PHE A 202 -22.88 12.62 3.73
CA PHE A 202 -23.91 13.32 2.95
C PHE A 202 -24.46 14.59 3.60
N SER A 203 -24.15 14.85 4.87
CA SER A 203 -24.75 15.95 5.62
C SER A 203 -23.81 16.45 6.73
N PRO A 204 -24.00 17.68 7.24
CA PRO A 204 -23.29 18.13 8.43
C PRO A 204 -23.52 17.18 9.62
N VAL A 205 -22.49 16.98 10.44
CA VAL A 205 -22.54 16.12 11.63
C VAL A 205 -23.70 16.54 12.55
N ALA A 206 -24.50 15.54 12.95
CA ALA A 206 -25.71 15.71 13.75
C ALA A 206 -25.43 15.66 15.27
N PRO A 207 -26.38 16.12 16.12
CA PRO A 207 -26.25 16.12 17.59
C PRO A 207 -25.96 14.77 18.24
N ASP A 208 -26.24 13.66 17.57
CA ASP A 208 -26.04 12.30 18.08
C ASP A 208 -24.57 12.05 18.43
N GLU A 209 -23.65 12.55 17.61
CA GLU A 209 -22.22 12.38 17.83
C GLU A 209 -21.73 13.21 19.03
N HIS A 210 -22.32 14.39 19.24
CA HIS A 210 -22.07 15.20 20.45
C HIS A 210 -22.61 14.50 21.71
N ARG A 211 -23.84 13.98 21.67
CA ARG A 211 -24.44 13.25 22.79
C ARG A 211 -23.62 12.02 23.17
N ALA A 212 -23.14 11.28 22.18
CA ALA A 212 -22.27 10.13 22.41
C ALA A 212 -20.93 10.52 23.05
N LEU A 213 -20.33 11.64 22.63
CA LEU A 213 -19.11 12.16 23.26
C LEU A 213 -19.36 12.53 24.73
N LEU A 214 -20.47 13.21 25.03
CA LEU A 214 -20.83 13.58 26.40
C LEU A 214 -20.98 12.35 27.31
N LEU A 215 -21.69 11.32 26.85
CA LEU A 215 -21.85 10.07 27.61
C LEU A 215 -20.52 9.37 27.89
N LEU A 216 -19.59 9.38 26.94
CA LEU A 216 -18.25 8.81 27.12
C LEU A 216 -17.40 9.62 28.10
N LEU A 217 -17.50 10.95 28.06
CA LEU A 217 -16.85 11.83 29.03
C LEU A 217 -17.38 11.61 30.44
N ASP A 218 -18.69 11.54 30.61
CA ASP A 218 -19.32 11.30 31.91
C ASP A 218 -18.86 9.96 32.49
N LYS A 219 -18.80 8.92 31.64
CA LYS A 219 -18.25 7.61 32.03
C LYS A 219 -16.79 7.71 32.52
N LEU A 220 -15.91 8.36 31.74
CA LEU A 220 -14.50 8.51 32.09
C LEU A 220 -14.29 9.32 33.38
N ARG A 221 -15.09 10.37 33.59
CA ARG A 221 -15.03 11.21 34.79
C ARG A 221 -15.49 10.46 36.04
N HIS A 222 -16.57 9.69 35.93
CA HIS A 222 -17.16 8.99 37.07
C HIS A 222 -16.45 7.68 37.41
N GLU A 223 -16.08 6.87 36.41
CA GLU A 223 -15.49 5.54 36.62
C GLU A 223 -13.98 5.60 36.77
N GLU A 224 -13.28 6.36 35.91
CA GLU A 224 -11.82 6.38 35.86
C GLU A 224 -11.20 7.60 36.56
N ARG A 225 -12.02 8.56 37.02
CA ARG A 225 -11.58 9.83 37.64
C ARG A 225 -10.55 10.59 36.80
N LYS A 226 -10.64 10.48 35.47
CA LYS A 226 -9.79 11.21 34.53
C LYS A 226 -10.44 12.55 34.19
N GLU A 227 -9.71 13.65 34.44
CA GLU A 227 -10.08 14.96 33.93
C GLU A 227 -9.60 15.07 32.49
N VAL A 228 -10.56 14.98 31.56
CA VAL A 228 -10.34 15.13 30.13
C VAL A 228 -11.40 16.05 29.53
N ARG A 229 -11.00 16.75 28.47
CA ARG A 229 -11.86 17.67 27.71
C ARG A 229 -12.41 17.01 26.45
N GLY A 230 -13.65 17.31 26.10
CA GLY A 230 -14.25 16.76 24.88
C GLY A 230 -13.73 17.42 23.61
N LEU A 231 -13.36 16.61 22.62
CA LEU A 231 -13.05 17.07 21.27
C LEU A 231 -13.84 16.24 20.25
N LEU A 232 -14.62 16.92 19.41
CA LEU A 232 -15.35 16.29 18.30
C LEU A 232 -14.65 16.63 16.98
N LEU A 233 -14.06 15.62 16.34
CA LEU A 233 -13.45 15.71 15.03
C LEU A 233 -14.51 15.40 13.96
N CYS A 234 -14.82 16.37 13.12
CA CYS A 234 -15.88 16.29 12.13
C CYS A 234 -15.32 16.23 10.71
N LEU A 235 -15.83 15.28 9.92
CA LEU A 235 -15.69 15.28 8.47
C LEU A 235 -17.07 15.10 7.84
N SER A 236 -17.52 16.11 7.08
CA SER A 236 -18.69 16.01 6.22
C SER A 236 -18.36 16.26 4.75
N GLN A 237 -19.15 15.65 3.85
CA GLN A 237 -19.05 15.82 2.40
C GLN A 237 -17.63 15.60 1.85
N PRO A 238 -17.00 14.43 2.15
CA PRO A 238 -15.62 14.15 1.75
C PRO A 238 -15.42 14.18 0.23
N GLU A 239 -16.47 13.94 -0.56
CA GLU A 239 -16.48 14.00 -2.03
C GLU A 239 -16.22 15.41 -2.58
N LEU A 240 -16.45 16.45 -1.79
CA LEU A 240 -16.18 17.83 -2.17
C LEU A 240 -14.76 18.25 -1.74
N ASP A 241 -14.15 19.10 -2.57
CA ASP A 241 -12.92 19.82 -2.20
C ASP A 241 -13.10 20.51 -0.84
N PRO A 242 -12.15 20.41 0.11
CA PRO A 242 -12.29 21.00 1.44
C PRO A 242 -12.68 22.49 1.46
N LYS A 243 -12.27 23.27 0.46
CA LYS A 243 -12.61 24.70 0.33
C LYS A 243 -14.04 24.95 -0.16
N ARG A 244 -14.70 23.92 -0.71
CA ARG A 244 -16.06 23.97 -1.26
C ARG A 244 -17.08 23.23 -0.39
N ARG A 245 -16.64 22.61 0.71
CA ARG A 245 -17.54 21.91 1.62
C ARG A 245 -18.48 22.89 2.31
N GLY A 246 -19.71 22.43 2.56
CA GLY A 246 -20.64 23.14 3.43
C GLY A 246 -20.23 23.05 4.91
N PRO A 247 -21.16 23.44 5.81
CA PRO A 247 -20.96 23.30 7.25
C PRO A 247 -20.56 21.86 7.64
N GLN A 248 -19.54 21.74 8.49
CA GLN A 248 -19.03 20.43 8.94
C GLN A 248 -19.91 19.80 10.03
N TRP A 249 -20.66 20.61 10.73
CA TRP A 249 -21.58 20.23 11.79
C TRP A 249 -22.85 21.09 11.71
N GLN A 250 -23.93 20.59 12.29
CA GLN A 250 -25.18 21.34 12.44
C GLN A 250 -25.02 22.42 13.52
N GLU A 251 -25.80 23.50 13.41
CA GLU A 251 -25.75 24.62 14.36
C GLU A 251 -26.04 24.17 15.81
N ALA A 252 -26.92 23.19 15.99
CA ALA A 252 -27.22 22.61 17.30
C ALA A 252 -25.98 21.96 17.96
N VAL A 253 -25.09 21.34 17.17
CA VAL A 253 -23.82 20.77 17.66
C VAL A 253 -22.88 21.89 18.11
N GLU A 254 -22.80 22.98 17.34
CA GLU A 254 -21.97 24.13 17.68
C GLU A 254 -22.39 24.78 19.00
N ARG A 255 -23.69 25.03 19.17
CA ARG A 255 -24.24 25.60 20.41
C ARG A 255 -23.97 24.68 21.60
N ALA A 256 -24.33 23.40 21.49
CA ALA A 256 -24.12 22.43 22.58
C ALA A 256 -22.64 22.28 22.95
N SER A 257 -21.74 22.32 21.96
CA SER A 257 -20.30 22.22 22.20
C SER A 257 -19.76 23.44 22.94
N ARG A 258 -20.27 24.65 22.67
CA ARG A 258 -19.90 25.85 23.44
C ARG A 258 -20.37 25.74 24.89
N ASP A 259 -21.61 25.31 25.11
CA ASP A 259 -22.19 25.16 26.45
C ASP A 259 -21.40 24.15 27.31
N GLN A 260 -20.92 23.06 26.69
CA GLN A 260 -20.13 22.02 27.36
C GLN A 260 -18.61 22.23 27.26
N ARG A 261 -18.17 23.36 26.70
CA ARG A 261 -16.75 23.69 26.43
C ARG A 261 -16.01 22.61 25.65
N PHE A 262 -16.67 21.92 24.73
CA PHE A 262 -16.02 21.00 23.80
C PHE A 262 -15.32 21.75 22.68
N VAL A 263 -14.24 21.15 22.17
CA VAL A 263 -13.55 21.65 20.98
C VAL A 263 -14.15 20.97 19.74
N LEU A 264 -14.53 21.76 18.74
CA LEU A 264 -14.99 21.29 17.44
C LEU A 264 -13.87 21.48 16.42
N VAL A 265 -13.41 20.39 15.83
CA VAL A 265 -12.32 20.41 14.85
C VAL A 265 -12.85 19.86 13.53
N SER A 266 -12.67 20.60 12.43
CA SER A 266 -12.86 20.00 11.10
C SER A 266 -11.64 19.15 10.75
N ALA A 267 -11.85 18.04 10.05
CA ALA A 267 -10.74 17.21 9.59
C ALA A 267 -9.78 17.96 8.65
N TYR A 268 -10.28 18.98 7.92
CA TYR A 268 -9.45 19.85 7.11
C TYR A 268 -8.57 20.80 7.94
N ASP A 269 -9.09 21.36 9.03
CA ASP A 269 -8.29 22.19 9.94
C ASP A 269 -7.22 21.38 10.66
N LEU A 270 -7.55 20.14 11.07
CA LEU A 270 -6.55 19.21 11.61
C LEU A 270 -5.48 18.87 10.56
N PHE A 271 -5.87 18.61 9.32
CA PHE A 271 -4.93 18.37 8.21
C PHE A 271 -3.98 19.55 8.01
N ARG A 272 -4.50 20.79 8.02
CA ARG A 272 -3.69 22.00 7.89
C ARG A 272 -2.67 22.12 9.02
N ALA A 273 -3.06 21.82 10.26
CA ALA A 273 -2.16 21.83 11.40
C ALA A 273 -1.04 20.82 11.27
N VAL A 274 -1.36 19.58 10.86
CA VAL A 274 -0.33 18.57 10.58
C VAL A 274 0.58 19.01 9.43
N ALA A 275 0.04 19.58 8.36
CA ALA A 275 0.82 20.06 7.23
C ALA A 275 1.84 21.14 7.64
N GLN A 276 1.47 22.03 8.56
CA GLN A 276 2.38 23.05 9.10
C GLN A 276 3.49 22.43 9.95
N VAL A 277 3.17 21.46 10.81
CA VAL A 277 4.20 20.71 11.57
C VAL A 277 5.13 19.95 10.63
N LEU A 278 4.61 19.34 9.57
CA LEU A 278 5.44 18.68 8.55
C LEU A 278 6.33 19.68 7.80
N ALA A 279 5.92 20.94 7.67
CA ALA A 279 6.71 22.03 7.12
C ALA A 279 7.71 22.65 8.11
N GLY A 280 7.74 22.19 9.37
CA GLY A 280 8.70 22.62 10.39
C GLY A 280 8.14 23.57 11.45
N ALA A 281 6.83 23.83 11.48
CA ALA A 281 6.21 24.57 12.59
C ALA A 281 6.31 23.80 13.91
N ASP A 282 6.41 24.52 15.04
CA ASP A 282 6.46 23.90 16.36
C ASP A 282 5.08 23.31 16.74
N PRO A 283 4.98 21.99 16.98
CA PRO A 283 3.73 21.37 17.43
C PRO A 283 3.17 21.99 18.72
N LEU A 284 4.02 22.54 19.59
CA LEU A 284 3.61 23.12 20.87
C LEU A 284 2.60 24.27 20.69
N GLU A 285 2.80 25.13 19.68
CA GLU A 285 1.90 26.26 19.42
C GLU A 285 0.51 25.78 19.00
N ILE A 286 0.44 24.70 18.23
CA ILE A 286 -0.82 24.08 17.82
C ILE A 286 -1.52 23.45 19.01
N ARG A 287 -0.79 22.75 19.89
CA ARG A 287 -1.37 22.15 21.11
C ARG A 287 -1.93 23.21 22.05
N LYS A 288 -1.21 24.32 22.28
CA LYS A 288 -1.71 25.47 23.04
C LYS A 288 -2.97 26.07 22.41
N SER A 289 -2.97 26.25 21.09
CA SER A 289 -4.14 26.76 20.37
C SER A 289 -5.36 25.84 20.50
N LEU A 290 -5.16 24.52 20.53
CA LEU A 290 -6.23 23.55 20.79
C LEU A 290 -6.73 23.62 22.24
N ALA A 291 -5.83 23.73 23.21
CA ALA A 291 -6.15 23.83 24.63
C ALA A 291 -6.99 25.09 24.95
N GLU A 292 -6.70 26.21 24.30
CA GLU A 292 -7.43 27.47 24.49
C GLU A 292 -8.77 27.56 23.74
N ALA A 293 -9.04 26.66 22.79
CA ALA A 293 -10.22 26.73 21.94
C ALA A 293 -11.49 26.32 22.70
N GLU A 294 -12.61 27.02 22.51
CA GLU A 294 -13.95 26.61 22.97
C GLU A 294 -14.93 26.66 21.79
N GLY A 295 -15.52 25.52 21.42
CA GLY A 295 -16.30 25.38 20.20
C GLY A 295 -15.41 25.25 18.95
N PRO A 296 -15.79 25.85 17.80
CA PRO A 296 -15.05 25.75 16.54
C PRO A 296 -13.60 26.22 16.65
N TRP A 297 -12.66 25.29 16.48
CA TRP A 297 -11.25 25.59 16.39
C TRP A 297 -10.84 25.84 14.93
N LYS A 298 -10.05 26.90 14.74
CA LYS A 298 -9.34 27.18 13.49
C LYS A 298 -7.90 27.44 13.86
N PRO A 299 -6.94 26.68 13.30
CA PRO A 299 -5.55 26.92 13.60
C PRO A 299 -5.13 28.28 13.05
N ARG A 300 -4.42 29.04 13.88
CA ARG A 300 -3.80 30.32 13.53
C ARG A 300 -2.36 30.02 13.13
N PHE A 301 -1.99 30.44 11.92
CA PHE A 301 -0.63 30.41 11.39
C PHE A 301 -0.34 31.78 10.81
#